data_AF-R6KFX4-F1
#
_entry.id   AF-R6KFX4-F1
#
_cell.length_a   1.000
_cell.length_b   1.000
_cell.length_c   1.000
_cell.angle_alpha   90.00
_cell.angle_beta   90.00
_cell.angle_gamma   90.00
#
_symmetry.space_group_name_H-M   'P 1'
#
loop_
_entity.id
_entity.type
_entity.pdbx_description
1 polymer ?
#
loop_
_entity_poly.entity_id
_entity_poly.type
_entity_poly.pdbx_seq_one_letter_code
_entity_poly.pdbx_strand_id
1 'polypeptide(L)'
;MDSTNKNVEYSTPEELCEAIRADIDTYDGILIGFGTELFRQKNTDIDEVLNNLAGYLEHKNYFIISSVKDDVLRRSEINQKRIVCPYLAEAGSEPDNNAGKEAVKDEESTENGDDSISGDKSIIDENKQWELYNKWLSGTLAKKLLVIELGEGFNNPNLIKWPFERIVMINEKAHFYRIHSMFYQIAPELKEKSVTYKADSYEILKMLVNIVK
;
A
#
# COMPACT_ATOMS: atom_id res chain seq x y z
N MET A 1 25.63 20.63 7.94
CA MET A 1 24.66 21.27 8.85
C MET A 1 23.47 21.62 7.99
N ASP A 2 22.44 20.80 8.01
CA ASP A 2 21.12 21.26 7.62
C ASP A 2 20.17 20.82 8.73
N SER A 3 19.74 21.81 9.48
CA SER A 3 18.94 21.71 10.67
C SER A 3 17.51 22.07 10.29
N THR A 4 16.57 21.18 10.60
CA THR A 4 15.19 21.42 11.06
C THR A 4 14.16 20.50 10.39
N ASN A 5 14.15 19.21 10.74
CA ASN A 5 12.86 18.49 10.80
C ASN A 5 12.17 18.89 12.10
N LYS A 6 11.58 20.10 12.10
CA LYS A 6 10.51 20.40 13.05
C LYS A 6 9.33 19.51 12.64
N ASN A 7 8.64 18.90 13.61
CA ASN A 7 7.34 18.27 13.35
C ASN A 7 6.45 19.32 12.66
N VAL A 8 6.20 19.14 11.37
CA VAL A 8 5.35 20.05 10.60
C VAL A 8 3.92 19.67 10.96
N GLU A 9 3.28 20.50 11.78
CA GLU A 9 1.84 20.46 11.97
C GLU A 9 1.19 21.29 10.87
N TYR A 10 0.54 20.62 9.92
CA TYR A 10 -0.26 21.32 8.90
C TYR A 10 -1.55 21.83 9.53
N SER A 11 -1.85 23.11 9.34
CA SER A 11 -3.01 23.74 9.95
C SER A 11 -4.29 23.47 9.16
N THR A 12 -4.17 23.20 7.86
CA THR A 12 -5.31 22.90 6.99
C THR A 12 -5.09 21.64 6.13
N PRO A 13 -6.17 20.99 5.67
CA PRO A 13 -6.09 19.89 4.70
C PRO A 13 -5.41 20.28 3.38
N GLU A 14 -5.57 21.54 2.95
CA GLU A 14 -4.98 22.05 1.71
C GLU A 14 -3.46 22.10 1.81
N GLU A 15 -2.92 22.65 2.91
CA GLU A 15 -1.47 22.69 3.16
C GLU A 15 -0.86 21.27 3.22
N LEU A 16 -1.58 20.33 3.85
CA LEU A 16 -1.18 18.92 3.87
C LEU A 16 -1.14 18.34 2.45
N CYS A 17 -2.18 18.57 1.64
CA CYS A 17 -2.24 18.06 0.28
C CYS A 17 -1.16 18.68 -0.62
N GLU A 18 -0.87 19.97 -0.47
CA GLU A 18 0.24 20.63 -1.17
C GLU A 18 1.59 20.00 -0.83
N ALA A 19 1.83 19.71 0.45
CA ALA A 19 3.05 19.04 0.88
C ALA A 19 3.16 17.60 0.34
N ILE A 20 2.09 16.82 0.43
CA ILE A 20 2.07 15.45 -0.11
C ILE A 20 2.35 15.47 -1.63
N ARG A 21 1.79 16.42 -2.38
CA ARG A 21 2.08 16.58 -3.82
C ARG A 21 3.55 16.91 -4.08
N ALA A 22 4.11 17.88 -3.34
CA ALA A 22 5.52 18.23 -3.46
C ALA A 22 6.43 17.03 -3.18
N ASP A 23 6.09 16.20 -2.19
CA ASP A 23 6.83 14.98 -1.87
C ASP A 23 6.65 13.91 -2.95
N ILE A 24 5.44 13.69 -3.48
CA ILE A 24 5.21 12.79 -4.61
C ILE A 24 6.06 13.19 -5.83
N ASP A 25 6.29 14.49 -6.03
CA ASP A 25 7.09 15.00 -7.14
C ASP A 25 8.61 14.88 -6.94
N THR A 26 9.09 14.78 -5.70
CA THR A 26 10.53 14.82 -5.39
C THR A 26 11.13 13.52 -4.85
N TYR A 27 10.31 12.55 -4.44
CA TYR A 27 10.79 11.28 -3.88
C TYR A 27 11.07 10.23 -4.97
N ASP A 28 12.05 9.37 -4.71
CA ASP A 28 12.51 8.32 -5.64
C ASP A 28 11.52 7.14 -5.73
N GLY A 29 10.69 6.96 -4.70
CA GLY A 29 9.71 5.89 -4.61
C GLY A 29 8.55 6.28 -3.71
N ILE A 30 7.34 5.81 -4.03
CA ILE A 30 6.11 6.11 -3.29
C ILE A 30 5.42 4.79 -2.92
N LEU A 31 5.26 4.55 -1.62
CA LEU A 31 4.54 3.42 -1.06
C LEU A 31 3.22 3.90 -0.47
N ILE A 32 2.10 3.43 -1.01
CA ILE A 32 0.77 3.84 -0.57
C ILE A 32 0.04 2.65 0.06
N GLY A 33 -0.48 2.84 1.27
CA GLY A 33 -1.27 1.88 2.01
C GLY A 33 -2.73 2.33 2.03
N PHE A 34 -3.60 1.57 1.38
CA PHE A 34 -5.04 1.82 1.41
C PHE A 34 -5.75 0.92 2.41
N GLY A 35 -6.32 1.54 3.45
CA GLY A 35 -7.04 0.87 4.49
C GLY A 35 -8.56 0.98 4.39
N THR A 36 -9.24 0.25 5.28
CA THR A 36 -10.71 0.12 5.27
C THR A 36 -11.49 1.44 5.39
N GLU A 37 -10.97 2.47 6.05
CA GLU A 37 -11.67 3.76 6.15
C GLU A 37 -11.83 4.45 4.79
N LEU A 38 -10.87 4.24 3.88
CA LEU A 38 -10.88 4.87 2.55
C LEU A 38 -12.04 4.39 1.66
N PHE A 39 -12.54 3.18 1.89
CA PHE A 39 -13.55 2.53 1.04
C PHE A 39 -14.90 2.33 1.76
N ARG A 40 -15.23 3.18 2.73
CA ARG A 40 -16.56 3.14 3.36
C ARG A 40 -17.65 3.43 2.33
N GLN A 41 -18.79 2.73 2.43
CA GLN A 41 -19.91 2.77 1.47
C GLN A 41 -20.49 4.17 1.16
N LYS A 42 -20.19 5.18 1.98
CA LYS A 42 -20.61 6.58 1.76
C LYS A 42 -19.85 7.29 0.63
N ASN A 43 -18.78 6.69 0.10
CA ASN A 43 -17.86 7.31 -0.84
C ASN A 43 -18.32 7.08 -2.28
N THR A 44 -19.17 7.96 -2.81
CA THR A 44 -19.83 7.78 -4.12
C THR A 44 -18.91 7.97 -5.32
N ASP A 45 -17.82 8.73 -5.16
CA ASP A 45 -16.97 9.16 -6.28
C ASP A 45 -15.58 8.49 -6.23
N ILE A 46 -15.44 7.38 -5.49
CA ILE A 46 -14.14 6.74 -5.25
C ILE A 46 -13.45 6.30 -6.55
N ASP A 47 -14.22 5.88 -7.56
CA ASP A 47 -13.68 5.47 -8.85
C ASP A 47 -13.00 6.65 -9.57
N GLU A 48 -13.63 7.84 -9.58
CA GLU A 48 -13.05 9.06 -10.16
C GLU A 48 -11.81 9.51 -9.38
N VAL A 49 -11.87 9.45 -8.04
CA VAL A 49 -10.74 9.81 -7.17
C VAL A 49 -9.52 8.92 -7.46
N LEU A 50 -9.71 7.61 -7.65
CA LEU A 50 -8.62 6.70 -7.97
C LEU A 50 -8.10 6.87 -9.40
N ASN A 51 -8.95 7.23 -10.36
CA ASN A 51 -8.50 7.53 -11.72
C ASN A 51 -7.67 8.81 -11.77
N ASN A 52 -8.07 9.85 -11.02
CA ASN A 52 -7.26 11.05 -10.86
C ASN A 52 -5.91 10.74 -10.18
N LEU A 53 -5.91 9.85 -9.17
CA LEU A 53 -4.67 9.36 -8.58
C LEU A 53 -3.80 8.61 -9.61
N ALA A 54 -4.40 7.78 -10.46
CA ALA A 54 -3.69 7.03 -11.49
C ALA A 54 -2.94 7.97 -12.45
N GLY A 55 -3.60 9.04 -12.91
CA GLY A 55 -2.96 10.07 -13.73
C GLY A 55 -1.79 10.77 -13.03
N TYR A 56 -1.90 11.02 -11.72
CA TYR A 56 -0.80 11.63 -10.96
C TYR A 56 0.40 10.69 -10.73
N LEU A 57 0.14 9.37 -10.74
CA LEU A 57 1.15 8.33 -10.54
C LEU A 57 1.76 7.76 -11.83
N GLU A 58 1.25 8.09 -13.03
CA GLU A 58 1.57 7.44 -14.31
C GLU A 58 3.08 7.33 -14.60
N HIS A 59 3.86 8.33 -14.20
CA HIS A 59 5.31 8.39 -14.41
C HIS A 59 6.13 8.30 -13.11
N LYS A 60 5.47 7.91 -12.02
CA LYS A 60 6.10 7.80 -10.71
C LYS A 60 6.51 6.36 -10.43
N ASN A 61 7.55 6.19 -9.63
CA ASN A 61 7.93 4.89 -9.13
C ASN A 61 7.13 4.56 -7.87
N TYR A 62 6.04 3.82 -8.00
CA TYR A 62 5.15 3.54 -6.87
C TYR A 62 4.81 2.06 -6.70
N PHE A 63 4.27 1.75 -5.53
CA PHE A 63 3.53 0.52 -5.24
C PHE A 63 2.39 0.82 -4.26
N ILE A 64 1.24 0.19 -4.46
CA ILE A 64 0.07 0.26 -3.60
C ILE A 64 -0.12 -1.09 -2.93
N ILE A 65 -0.30 -1.07 -1.62
CA ILE A 65 -0.77 -2.22 -0.84
C ILE A 65 -2.13 -1.86 -0.23
N SER A 66 -3.08 -2.79 -0.27
CA SER A 66 -4.40 -2.57 0.33
C SER A 66 -4.82 -3.72 1.24
N SER A 67 -5.51 -3.37 2.34
CA SER A 67 -6.19 -4.31 3.23
C SER A 67 -7.63 -4.62 2.81
N VAL A 68 -8.13 -4.01 1.73
CA VAL A 68 -9.53 -4.10 1.32
C VAL A 68 -9.72 -5.07 0.16
N LYS A 69 -10.69 -5.98 0.31
CA LYS A 69 -11.17 -6.91 -0.73
C LYS A 69 -12.13 -6.22 -1.72
N ASP A 70 -11.82 -5.01 -2.15
CA ASP A 70 -12.73 -4.28 -3.04
C ASP A 70 -12.27 -4.36 -4.50
N ASP A 71 -13.21 -4.69 -5.38
CA ASP A 71 -13.04 -4.59 -6.81
C ASP A 71 -12.80 -3.13 -7.26
N VAL A 72 -13.00 -2.13 -6.38
CA VAL A 72 -12.69 -0.72 -6.63
C VAL A 72 -11.27 -0.55 -7.19
N LEU A 73 -10.27 -1.15 -6.56
CA LEU A 73 -8.90 -1.01 -7.03
C LEU A 73 -8.67 -1.72 -8.37
N ARG A 74 -9.33 -2.86 -8.57
CA ARG A 74 -9.24 -3.66 -9.80
C ARG A 74 -9.91 -2.99 -11.00
N ARG A 75 -10.93 -2.16 -10.77
CA ARG A 75 -11.62 -1.41 -11.83
C ARG A 75 -11.06 0.00 -12.06
N SER A 76 -10.19 0.48 -11.18
CA SER A 76 -9.49 1.76 -11.37
C SER A 76 -8.47 1.72 -12.51
N GLU A 77 -8.11 2.89 -13.03
CA GLU A 77 -7.06 3.06 -14.05
C GLU A 77 -5.63 2.94 -13.49
N ILE A 78 -5.49 2.70 -12.19
CA ILE A 78 -4.17 2.46 -11.57
C ILE A 78 -3.55 1.21 -12.21
N ASN A 79 -2.24 1.26 -12.46
CA ASN A 79 -1.52 0.15 -13.04
C ASN A 79 -1.62 -1.08 -12.12
N GLN A 80 -2.38 -2.08 -12.56
CA GLN A 80 -2.67 -3.29 -11.79
C GLN A 80 -1.42 -4.10 -11.41
N LYS A 81 -0.28 -3.91 -12.10
CA LYS A 81 1.02 -4.53 -11.75
C LYS A 81 1.74 -3.82 -10.59
N ARG A 82 1.18 -2.73 -10.08
CA ARG A 82 1.69 -1.91 -8.97
C ARG A 82 0.75 -1.97 -7.76
N ILE A 83 -0.19 -2.91 -7.74
CA ILE A 83 -1.15 -3.10 -6.66
C ILE A 83 -0.97 -4.52 -6.10
N VAL A 84 -0.93 -4.63 -4.77
CA VAL A 84 -1.04 -5.91 -4.08
C VAL A 84 -2.11 -5.81 -2.99
N CYS A 85 -2.99 -6.80 -2.96
CA CYS A 85 -3.98 -6.98 -1.90
C CYS A 85 -3.70 -8.34 -1.25
N PRO A 86 -2.63 -8.46 -0.45
CA PRO A 86 -2.19 -9.75 0.06
C PRO A 86 -3.27 -10.32 0.99
N TYR A 87 -3.86 -11.44 0.57
CA TYR A 87 -4.71 -12.20 1.44
C TYR A 87 -3.81 -13.07 2.34
N LEU A 88 -3.82 -12.80 3.64
CA LEU A 88 -3.46 -13.84 4.58
C LEU A 88 -4.57 -14.89 4.45
N ALA A 89 -4.26 -16.04 3.84
CA ALA A 89 -4.98 -17.25 4.17
C ALA A 89 -5.09 -17.29 5.70
N GLU A 90 -6.30 -17.51 6.21
CA GLU A 90 -6.61 -17.35 7.63
C GLU A 90 -5.51 -17.98 8.49
N ALA A 91 -5.09 -17.26 9.53
CA ALA A 91 -4.08 -17.74 10.47
C ALA A 91 -4.45 -19.15 10.94
N GLY A 92 -3.79 -20.15 10.35
CA GLY A 92 -4.22 -21.55 10.43
C GLY A 92 -3.34 -22.53 9.66
N SER A 93 -2.56 -22.08 8.68
CA SER A 93 -1.45 -22.88 8.14
C SER A 93 -0.14 -22.35 8.71
N GLU A 94 0.29 -22.92 9.83
CA GLU A 94 1.70 -22.89 10.22
C GLU A 94 2.54 -23.38 9.02
N PRO A 95 3.72 -22.79 8.74
CA PRO A 95 4.62 -23.36 7.76
C PRO A 95 5.02 -24.74 8.27
N ASP A 96 4.61 -25.78 7.54
CA ASP A 96 4.94 -27.17 7.81
C ASP A 96 6.48 -27.30 7.84
N ASN A 97 7.02 -27.26 9.05
CA ASN A 97 8.43 -27.37 9.34
C ASN A 97 8.80 -28.85 9.34
N ASN A 98 8.76 -29.47 8.17
CA ASN A 98 9.32 -30.80 7.96
C ASN A 98 10.49 -30.74 6.98
N ALA A 99 11.57 -30.09 7.44
CA ALA A 99 12.90 -30.39 6.93
C ALA A 99 13.28 -31.80 7.40
N GLY A 100 13.14 -32.77 6.50
CA GLY A 100 13.79 -34.06 6.57
C GLY A 100 12.86 -35.25 6.81
N LYS A 101 12.53 -35.96 5.73
CA LYS A 101 12.66 -37.43 5.66
C LYS A 101 12.49 -37.94 4.22
N GLU A 102 13.61 -38.46 3.74
CA GLU A 102 13.80 -39.65 2.90
C GLU A 102 12.94 -39.87 1.64
N ALA A 103 13.69 -40.03 0.54
CA ALA A 103 13.23 -40.57 -0.73
C ALA A 103 12.76 -42.02 -0.59
N VAL A 104 11.60 -42.34 -1.18
CA VAL A 104 11.30 -43.66 -1.74
C VAL A 104 10.57 -43.46 -3.08
N LYS A 105 10.93 -44.33 -4.02
CA LYS A 105 10.63 -44.39 -5.45
C LYS A 105 9.35 -45.19 -5.77
N ASP A 106 8.87 -44.97 -7.01
CA ASP A 106 8.00 -45.81 -7.88
C ASP A 106 6.50 -45.90 -7.45
N GLU A 107 5.43 -45.90 -8.27
CA GLU A 107 5.17 -46.29 -9.68
C GLU A 107 3.91 -45.54 -10.25
N GLU A 108 3.94 -45.35 -11.58
CA GLU A 108 2.88 -45.52 -12.60
C GLU A 108 1.49 -44.79 -12.60
N SER A 109 1.35 -43.93 -13.62
CA SER A 109 0.20 -43.47 -14.43
C SER A 109 -1.24 -43.42 -13.89
N THR A 110 -1.88 -42.25 -14.11
CA THR A 110 -3.01 -42.16 -15.07
C THR A 110 -3.22 -40.70 -15.50
N GLU A 111 -3.05 -40.45 -16.79
CA GLU A 111 -3.52 -39.24 -17.47
C GLU A 111 -5.05 -39.18 -17.34
N ASN A 112 -5.57 -38.03 -16.91
CA ASN A 112 -6.87 -37.54 -17.34
C ASN A 112 -6.76 -36.01 -17.38
N GLY A 113 -6.50 -35.49 -18.57
CA GLY A 113 -6.62 -34.08 -18.88
C GLY A 113 -8.10 -33.68 -18.82
N ASP A 114 -8.44 -32.79 -17.90
CA ASP A 114 -9.63 -31.98 -17.99
C ASP A 114 -9.21 -30.58 -18.42
N ASP A 115 -9.13 -30.41 -19.74
CA ASP A 115 -9.00 -29.12 -20.41
C ASP A 115 -10.38 -28.43 -20.38
N SER A 116 -10.70 -27.80 -19.25
CA SER A 116 -11.78 -26.82 -19.18
C SER A 116 -11.20 -25.41 -19.23
N ILE A 117 -10.91 -24.97 -20.45
CA ILE A 117 -10.70 -23.57 -20.79
C ILE A 117 -11.99 -22.81 -20.45
N SER A 118 -11.96 -22.05 -19.36
CA SER A 118 -12.98 -21.03 -19.08
C SER A 118 -12.31 -19.68 -18.84
N GLY A 119 -12.54 -18.77 -19.79
CA GLY A 119 -12.56 -17.32 -19.59
C GLY A 119 -11.24 -16.65 -19.23
N ASP A 120 -10.54 -16.12 -20.23
CA ASP A 120 -9.51 -15.10 -20.12
C ASP A 120 -10.03 -13.85 -19.39
N LYS A 121 -9.83 -13.81 -18.08
CA LYS A 121 -9.70 -12.61 -17.25
C LYS A 121 -8.34 -12.80 -16.61
N SER A 122 -7.38 -11.93 -16.86
CA SER A 122 -6.02 -12.04 -16.30
C SER A 122 -6.09 -12.18 -14.77
N ILE A 123 -6.07 -13.41 -14.26
CA ILE A 123 -6.04 -13.69 -12.83
C ILE A 123 -4.69 -13.17 -12.37
N ILE A 124 -4.72 -12.03 -11.68
CA ILE A 124 -3.55 -11.50 -11.02
C ILE A 124 -3.18 -12.52 -9.94
N ASP A 125 -2.10 -13.26 -10.17
CA ASP A 125 -1.53 -14.16 -9.18
C ASP A 125 -1.05 -13.32 -7.98
N GLU A 126 -1.78 -13.43 -6.86
CA GLU A 126 -1.53 -12.66 -5.64
C GLU A 126 -0.15 -12.95 -5.05
N ASN A 127 0.34 -14.20 -5.16
CA ASN A 127 1.69 -14.57 -4.72
C ASN A 127 2.74 -13.85 -5.55
N LYS A 128 2.54 -13.83 -6.87
CA LYS A 128 3.44 -13.10 -7.79
C LYS A 128 3.43 -11.59 -7.53
N GLN A 129 2.27 -11.00 -7.23
CA GLN A 129 2.21 -9.58 -6.86
C GLN A 129 2.90 -9.29 -5.54
N TRP A 130 2.76 -10.19 -4.56
CA TRP A 130 3.49 -10.09 -3.29
C TRP A 130 5.00 -10.15 -3.49
N GLU A 131 5.51 -11.02 -4.37
CA GLU A 131 6.92 -11.05 -4.73
C GLU A 131 7.37 -9.76 -5.43
N LEU A 132 6.58 -9.23 -6.35
CA LEU A 132 6.86 -7.96 -7.03
C LEU A 132 6.92 -6.79 -6.03
N TYR A 133 5.98 -6.74 -5.09
CA TYR A 133 5.96 -5.77 -4.00
C TYR A 133 7.23 -5.85 -3.16
N ASN A 134 7.60 -7.04 -2.68
CA ASN A 134 8.79 -7.22 -1.84
C ASN A 134 10.09 -6.90 -2.59
N LYS A 135 10.17 -7.29 -3.87
CA LYS A 135 11.29 -6.96 -4.74
C LYS A 135 11.41 -5.45 -4.94
N TRP A 136 10.29 -4.78 -5.20
CA TRP A 136 10.24 -3.32 -5.34
C TRP A 136 10.67 -2.64 -4.05
N LEU A 137 10.10 -3.04 -2.91
CA LEU A 137 10.39 -2.48 -1.58
C LEU A 137 11.86 -2.64 -1.20
N SER A 138 12.46 -3.80 -1.47
CA SER A 138 13.90 -4.02 -1.23
C SER A 138 14.76 -3.04 -2.03
N GLY A 139 14.32 -2.63 -3.21
CA GLY A 139 14.98 -1.63 -4.05
C GLY A 139 14.90 -0.18 -3.54
N THR A 140 14.07 0.11 -2.53
CA THR A 140 13.88 1.47 -2.01
C THR A 140 14.73 1.79 -0.77
N LEU A 141 15.41 0.80 -0.17
CA LEU A 141 16.12 0.96 1.13
C LEU A 141 17.15 2.09 1.17
N ALA A 142 17.83 2.40 0.06
CA ALA A 142 18.84 3.46 -0.02
C ALA A 142 18.33 4.77 -0.66
N LYS A 143 17.02 4.84 -0.94
CA LYS A 143 16.35 5.87 -1.73
C LYS A 143 15.43 6.72 -0.85
N LYS A 144 15.12 7.94 -1.31
CA LYS A 144 14.06 8.76 -0.71
C LYS A 144 12.72 8.08 -0.95
N LEU A 145 12.17 7.48 0.10
CA LEU A 145 10.91 6.74 0.04
C LEU A 145 9.79 7.53 0.73
N LEU A 146 8.77 7.88 -0.03
CA LEU A 146 7.56 8.47 0.52
C LEU A 146 6.62 7.33 0.90
N VAL A 147 6.16 7.31 2.15
CA VAL A 147 5.17 6.36 2.64
C VAL A 147 3.89 7.14 2.95
N ILE A 148 2.74 6.67 2.47
CA ILE A 148 1.43 7.29 2.69
C ILE A 148 0.44 6.22 3.15
N GLU A 149 -0.03 6.29 4.39
CA GLU A 149 -1.09 5.45 4.93
C GLU A 149 -2.42 6.21 4.94
N LEU A 150 -3.41 5.69 4.23
CA LEU A 150 -4.76 6.25 4.14
C LEU A 150 -5.75 5.26 4.76
N GLY A 151 -6.17 5.54 5.99
CA GLY A 151 -7.36 4.91 6.56
C GLY A 151 -7.21 3.46 7.03
N GLU A 152 -6.00 3.00 7.36
CA GLU A 152 -5.83 1.67 7.97
C GLU A 152 -6.19 1.69 9.45
N GLY A 153 -7.11 0.81 9.83
CA GLY A 153 -7.49 0.58 11.22
C GLY A 153 -6.75 -0.60 11.86
N PHE A 154 -7.33 -1.17 12.91
CA PHE A 154 -6.74 -2.32 13.61
C PHE A 154 -7.37 -3.66 13.21
N ASN A 155 -8.09 -3.71 12.09
CA ASN A 155 -8.63 -4.97 11.57
C ASN A 155 -7.50 -5.92 11.17
N ASN A 156 -6.44 -5.41 10.51
CA ASN A 156 -5.23 -6.18 10.23
C ASN A 156 -3.98 -5.27 10.20
N PRO A 157 -3.49 -4.81 11.37
CA PRO A 157 -2.37 -3.87 11.44
C PRO A 157 -1.04 -4.46 10.94
N ASN A 158 -0.93 -5.80 10.89
CA ASN A 158 0.23 -6.52 10.35
C ASN A 158 0.42 -6.32 8.85
N LEU A 159 -0.58 -5.78 8.14
CA LEU A 159 -0.50 -5.58 6.70
C LEU A 159 0.09 -4.23 6.31
N ILE A 160 -0.32 -3.16 7.00
CA ILE A 160 0.05 -1.80 6.63
C ILE A 160 0.63 -1.05 7.82
N LYS A 161 -0.10 -0.88 8.94
CA LYS A 161 0.32 0.03 10.03
C LYS A 161 1.72 -0.28 10.56
N TRP A 162 1.95 -1.51 11.03
CA TRP A 162 3.24 -1.89 11.61
C TRP A 162 4.33 -2.09 10.57
N PRO A 163 4.07 -2.71 9.39
CA PRO A 163 5.04 -2.74 8.31
C PRO A 163 5.52 -1.36 7.87
N PHE A 164 4.63 -0.38 7.74
CA PHE A 164 5.00 0.97 7.32
C PHE A 164 5.86 1.67 8.37
N GLU A 165 5.49 1.55 9.66
CA GLU A 165 6.32 2.03 10.76
C GLU A 165 7.73 1.41 10.73
N ARG A 166 7.83 0.09 10.51
CA ARG A 166 9.11 -0.61 10.40
C ARG A 166 9.93 -0.15 9.20
N ILE A 167 9.30 0.06 8.05
CA ILE A 167 9.96 0.55 6.83
C ILE A 167 10.58 1.92 7.09
N VAL A 168 9.84 2.83 7.72
CA VAL A 168 10.28 4.22 8.01
C VAL A 168 11.33 4.25 9.13
N MET A 169 11.25 3.32 10.08
CA MET A 169 12.29 3.13 11.09
C MET A 169 13.62 2.73 10.45
N ILE A 170 13.60 1.78 9.50
CA ILE A 170 14.80 1.24 8.85
C ILE A 170 15.37 2.19 7.79
N ASN A 171 14.52 2.80 6.96
CA ASN A 171 14.97 3.71 5.92
C ASN A 171 15.14 5.14 6.47
N GLU A 172 16.40 5.56 6.63
CA GLU A 172 16.74 6.91 7.13
C GLU A 172 16.27 8.05 6.23
N LYS A 173 16.04 7.78 4.94
CA LYS A 173 15.58 8.77 3.96
C LYS A 173 14.07 8.71 3.71
N ALA A 174 13.34 7.89 4.47
CA ALA A 174 11.90 7.80 4.32
C ALA A 174 11.17 8.95 5.02
N HIS A 175 10.05 9.35 4.45
CA HIS A 175 9.08 10.24 5.09
C HIS A 175 7.69 9.61 5.07
N PHE A 176 6.89 9.86 6.09
CA PHE A 176 5.66 9.11 6.33
C PHE A 176 4.47 10.00 6.64
N TYR A 177 3.44 9.95 5.79
CA TYR A 177 2.14 10.52 6.09
C TYR A 177 1.18 9.42 6.58
N ARG A 178 0.57 9.62 7.75
CA ARG A 178 -0.53 8.79 8.25
C ARG A 178 -1.78 9.62 8.43
N ILE A 179 -2.83 9.25 7.70
CA ILE A 179 -4.13 9.93 7.73
C ILE A 179 -5.20 8.95 8.15
N HIS A 180 -5.90 9.27 9.26
CA HIS A 180 -7.06 8.53 9.71
C HIS A 180 -7.91 9.37 10.66
N SER A 181 -9.24 9.23 10.63
CA SER A 181 -10.13 9.97 11.54
C SER A 181 -9.96 9.67 13.04
N MET A 182 -9.39 8.51 13.38
CA MET A 182 -9.31 7.98 14.75
C MET A 182 -7.92 7.40 15.07
N PHE A 183 -7.36 6.57 14.18
CA PHE A 183 -6.11 5.83 14.40
C PHE A 183 -4.90 6.46 13.69
N TYR A 184 -4.76 7.78 13.82
CA TYR A 184 -3.71 8.57 13.17
C TYR A 184 -2.41 8.64 13.98
N GLN A 185 -2.44 8.25 15.26
CA GLN A 185 -1.28 8.34 16.14
C GLN A 185 -0.14 7.43 15.63
N ILE A 186 1.08 7.79 15.98
CA ILE A 186 2.29 7.05 15.62
C ILE A 186 3.23 6.93 16.82
N ALA A 187 4.11 5.92 16.79
CA ALA A 187 5.15 5.72 17.79
C ALA A 187 6.05 6.97 17.93
N PRO A 188 6.41 7.39 19.16
CA PRO A 188 7.19 8.60 19.40
C PRO A 188 8.50 8.70 18.61
N GLU A 189 9.19 7.59 18.42
CA GLU A 189 10.46 7.49 17.69
C GLU A 189 10.34 7.81 16.19
N LEU A 190 9.13 7.76 15.63
CA LEU A 190 8.90 8.05 14.21
C LEU A 190 8.47 9.50 13.96
N LYS A 191 8.16 10.27 15.01
CA LYS A 191 7.59 11.63 14.88
C LYS A 191 8.41 12.52 13.96
N GLU A 192 9.74 12.52 14.08
CA GLU A 192 10.63 13.37 13.27
C GLU A 192 10.64 13.03 11.78
N LYS A 193 10.16 11.84 11.40
CA LYS A 193 10.06 11.38 10.00
C LYS A 193 8.61 11.30 9.52
N SER A 194 7.65 11.70 10.35
CA SER A 194 6.24 11.43 10.07
C SER A 194 5.34 12.64 10.31
N VAL A 195 4.29 12.71 9.51
CA VAL A 195 3.17 13.62 9.67
C VAL A 195 1.95 12.76 9.95
N THR A 196 1.30 13.02 11.09
CA THR A 196 0.03 12.38 11.44
C THR A 196 -1.10 13.39 11.28
N TYR A 197 -2.18 13.03 10.59
CA TYR A 197 -3.30 13.93 10.36
C TYR A 197 -4.63 13.28 10.71
N LYS A 198 -5.37 13.91 11.62
CA LYS A 198 -6.68 13.42 12.07
C LYS A 198 -7.78 13.91 11.13
N ALA A 199 -8.03 13.19 10.06
CA ALA A 199 -9.10 13.47 9.10
C ALA A 199 -9.64 12.20 8.45
N ASP A 200 -10.82 12.30 7.82
CA ASP A 200 -11.34 11.24 6.98
C ASP A 200 -10.41 11.05 5.76
N SER A 201 -9.84 9.84 5.62
CA SER A 201 -8.84 9.57 4.58
C SER A 201 -9.38 9.70 3.15
N TYR A 202 -10.68 9.49 2.93
CA TYR A 202 -11.30 9.69 1.62
C TYR A 202 -11.36 11.18 1.25
N GLU A 203 -11.74 12.04 2.19
CA GLU A 203 -11.76 13.49 1.94
C GLU A 203 -10.37 14.04 1.63
N ILE A 204 -9.33 13.55 2.34
CA ILE A 204 -7.95 13.92 2.03
C ILE A 204 -7.51 13.41 0.67
N LEU A 205 -7.79 12.15 0.31
CA LEU A 205 -7.42 11.64 -1.01
C LEU A 205 -8.16 12.40 -2.13
N LYS A 206 -9.46 12.66 -1.96
CA LYS A 206 -10.27 13.43 -2.90
C LYS A 206 -9.70 14.84 -3.10
N MET A 207 -9.33 15.52 -2.02
CA MET A 207 -8.68 16.83 -2.11
C MET A 207 -7.30 16.74 -2.75
N LEU A 208 -6.49 15.75 -2.39
CA LEU A 208 -5.14 15.54 -2.92
C LEU A 208 -5.14 15.43 -4.46
N VAL A 209 -6.09 14.69 -5.02
CA VAL A 209 -6.14 14.45 -6.47
C VAL A 209 -6.95 15.49 -7.25
N ASN A 210 -7.75 16.32 -6.55
CA ASN A 210 -8.51 17.39 -7.16
C ASN A 210 -7.64 18.66 -7.29
N ILE A 211 -6.86 18.73 -8.37
CA ILE A 211 -6.08 19.92 -8.70
C ILE A 211 -6.98 20.83 -9.52
N VAL A 212 -7.31 22.00 -8.97
CA VAL A 212 -7.84 23.11 -9.75
C VAL A 212 -6.73 23.52 -10.72
N LYS A 213 -6.90 23.17 -12.00
CA LYS A 213 -6.04 23.66 -13.09
C LYS A 213 -6.26 25.15 -13.32
#